data_AF-A0A178IE72-F1
#
_entry.id   AF-A0A178IE72-F1
#
_cell.length_a   1.000
_cell.length_b   1.000
_cell.length_c   1.000
_cell.angle_alpha   90.00
_cell.angle_beta   90.00
_cell.angle_gamma   90.00
#
_symmetry.space_group_name_H-M   'P 1'
#
loop_
_entity.id
_entity.type
_entity.pdbx_description
1 polymer ?
#
loop_
_entity_poly.entity_id
_entity_poly.type
_entity_poly.pdbx_seq_one_letter_code
_entity_poly.pdbx_strand_id
1 'polypeptide(L)'
;MSDLNSERLMAYCARGRAALKTHNNRRGVVSTFMKYARDKGWIGENPIAKVPHYRIAHKRGTAPTLTAEKAAALMDYVENYRGGILAPFFALALFAGVRPDNKNGEVSKLT
;
A
#
# COMPACT_ATOMS: atom_id res chain seq x y z
N MET A 1 28.82 22.07 -0.85
CA MET A 1 27.74 21.41 -1.63
C MET A 1 26.85 20.68 -0.64
N SER A 2 25.52 20.78 -0.74
CA SER A 2 24.62 20.03 0.13
C SER A 2 24.72 18.54 -0.19
N ASP A 3 25.00 17.70 0.81
CA ASP A 3 25.15 16.24 0.63
C ASP A 3 23.91 15.55 0.07
N LEU A 4 22.75 16.19 0.15
CA LEU A 4 21.49 15.67 -0.34
C LEU A 4 21.16 16.23 -1.73
N ASN A 5 21.21 15.37 -2.74
CA ASN A 5 20.94 15.72 -4.14
C ASN A 5 19.95 14.73 -4.79
N SER A 6 19.52 15.04 -6.02
CA SER A 6 18.54 14.25 -6.77
C SER A 6 19.01 12.82 -7.08
N GLU A 7 20.31 12.62 -7.31
CA GLU A 7 20.87 11.29 -7.61
C GLU A 7 20.78 10.35 -6.41
N ARG A 8 21.14 10.83 -5.22
CA ARG A 8 21.01 10.05 -3.97
C ARG A 8 19.56 9.78 -3.64
N LEU A 9 18.67 10.74 -3.89
CA LEU A 9 17.23 10.56 -3.68
C LEU A 9 16.62 9.56 -4.67
N MET A 10 17.10 9.55 -5.92
CA MET A 10 16.71 8.56 -6.92
C MET A 10 17.15 7.16 -6.48
N ALA A 11 18.42 7.00 -6.07
CA ALA A 11 18.94 5.74 -5.54
C ALA A 11 18.15 5.27 -4.30
N TYR A 12 17.81 6.19 -3.39
CA TYR A 12 16.98 5.90 -2.22
C TYR A 12 15.57 5.41 -2.60
N CYS A 13 14.94 6.03 -3.60
CA CYS A 13 13.60 5.64 -4.05
C CYS A 13 13.64 4.27 -4.75
N ALA A 14 14.67 4.01 -5.56
CA ALA A 14 14.88 2.76 -6.29
C ALA A 14 15.44 1.59 -5.45
N ARG A 15 15.88 1.84 -4.20
CA ARG A 15 16.57 0.84 -3.36
C ARG A 15 15.83 -0.50 -3.29
N GLY A 16 16.59 -1.59 -3.40
CA GLY A 16 16.06 -2.95 -3.34
C GLY A 16 15.17 -3.33 -4.54
N ARG A 17 15.47 -2.81 -5.75
CA ARG A 17 14.69 -3.06 -6.98
C ARG A 17 13.21 -2.75 -6.80
N ALA A 18 12.92 -1.58 -6.25
CA ALA A 18 11.56 -1.21 -5.90
C ALA A 18 10.65 -1.12 -7.13
N ALA A 19 9.46 -1.73 -7.04
CA ALA A 19 8.41 -1.51 -8.02
C ALA A 19 8.00 -0.03 -8.09
N LEU A 20 7.45 0.40 -9.23
CA LEU A 20 7.09 1.80 -9.49
C LEU A 20 6.21 2.44 -8.40
N LYS A 21 5.28 1.67 -7.83
CA LYS A 21 4.44 2.14 -6.71
C LYS A 21 5.26 2.39 -5.45
N THR A 22 6.14 1.47 -5.12
CA THR A 22 7.03 1.59 -3.96
C THR A 22 7.97 2.78 -4.11
N HIS A 23 8.51 2.98 -5.32
CA HIS A 23 9.29 4.15 -5.68
C HIS A 23 8.49 5.45 -5.44
N ASN A 24 7.29 5.55 -6.02
CA ASN A 24 6.43 6.74 -5.86
C ASN A 24 6.01 6.99 -4.42
N ASN A 25 5.71 5.95 -3.64
CA ASN A 25 5.36 6.07 -2.23
C ASN A 25 6.54 6.66 -1.43
N ARG A 26 7.75 6.15 -1.64
CA ARG A 26 8.97 6.69 -1.00
C ARG A 26 9.21 8.14 -1.40
N ARG A 27 9.10 8.44 -2.70
CA ARG A 27 9.19 9.80 -3.24
C ARG A 27 8.14 10.72 -2.59
N GLY A 28 6.91 10.24 -2.39
CA GLY A 28 5.82 10.97 -1.76
C GLY A 28 6.16 11.41 -0.33
N VAL A 29 6.63 10.48 0.51
CA VAL A 29 7.06 10.77 1.89
C VAL A 29 8.19 11.81 1.91
N VAL A 30 9.24 11.61 1.10
CA VAL A 30 10.35 12.56 1.02
C VAL A 30 9.89 13.92 0.51
N SER A 31 8.99 13.95 -0.48
CA SER A 31 8.44 15.19 -1.02
C SER A 31 7.70 16.01 0.04
N THR A 32 6.89 15.38 0.87
CA THR A 32 6.20 16.03 1.99
C THR A 32 7.20 16.67 2.97
N PHE A 33 8.21 15.92 3.37
CA PHE A 33 9.23 16.43 4.29
C PHE A 33 10.05 17.59 3.68
N MET A 34 10.46 17.49 2.42
CA MET A 34 11.23 18.55 1.76
C MET A 34 10.40 19.82 1.52
N LYS A 35 9.09 19.69 1.26
CA LYS A 35 8.20 20.86 1.22
C LYS A 35 8.18 21.55 2.58
N TYR A 36 8.00 20.79 3.66
CA TYR A 36 8.08 21.33 5.01
C TYR A 36 9.42 22.04 5.31
N ALA A 37 10.56 21.41 4.96
CA ALA A 37 11.88 22.02 5.16
C ALA A 37 12.07 23.33 4.36
N ARG A 38 11.53 23.40 3.14
CA ARG A 38 11.54 24.61 2.33
C ARG A 38 10.66 25.70 2.94
N ASP A 39 9.48 25.35 3.44
CA ASP A 39 8.57 26.30 4.08
C ASP A 39 9.15 26.85 5.40
N LYS A 40 10.05 26.08 6.05
CA LYS A 40 10.87 26.54 7.19
C LYS A 40 12.13 27.34 6.80
N GLY A 41 12.40 27.49 5.50
CA GLY A 41 13.58 28.20 5.00
C GLY A 41 14.90 27.45 5.17
N TRP A 42 14.88 26.15 5.50
CA TRP A 42 16.09 25.34 5.69
C TRP A 42 16.77 24.96 4.38
N ILE A 43 15.98 24.91 3.30
CA ILE A 43 16.45 24.65 1.94
C ILE A 43 15.82 25.67 0.98
N GLY A 44 16.59 26.13 0.00
CA GLY A 44 16.08 27.02 -1.05
C GLY A 44 15.30 26.28 -2.12
N GLU A 45 15.76 25.09 -2.52
CA GLU A 45 15.12 24.26 -3.55
C GLU A 45 14.79 22.87 -3.02
N ASN A 46 13.76 22.24 -3.59
CA ASN A 46 13.39 20.87 -3.25
C ASN A 46 14.04 19.85 -4.22
N PRO A 47 15.11 19.13 -3.82
CA PRO A 47 15.83 18.23 -4.72
C PRO A 47 14.99 17.03 -5.18
N ILE A 48 13.94 16.63 -4.45
CA ILE A 48 13.05 15.53 -4.86
C ILE A 48 12.20 15.88 -6.08
N ALA A 49 12.07 17.18 -6.42
CA ALA A 49 11.30 17.62 -7.58
C ALA A 49 11.89 17.07 -8.88
N LYS A 50 13.22 16.89 -8.93
CA LYS A 50 13.96 16.33 -10.07
C LYS A 50 13.87 14.80 -10.14
N VAL A 51 13.42 14.13 -9.09
CA VAL A 51 13.22 12.67 -9.09
C VAL A 51 11.91 12.35 -9.83
N PRO A 52 11.92 11.44 -10.83
CA PRO A 52 10.74 11.10 -11.61
C PRO A 52 9.58 10.59 -10.76
N HIS A 53 8.36 10.97 -11.13
CA HIS A 53 7.14 10.34 -10.64
C HIS A 53 6.57 9.46 -11.74
N TYR A 54 6.46 8.16 -11.51
CA TYR A 54 6.02 7.22 -12.53
C TYR A 54 4.50 7.14 -12.57
N ARG A 55 3.89 7.40 -13.73
CA ARG A 55 2.47 7.14 -13.91
C ARG A 55 2.25 5.63 -14.00
N ILE A 56 1.48 5.08 -13.06
CA ILE A 56 1.16 3.65 -13.05
C ILE A 56 -0.20 3.49 -13.73
N ALA A 57 -0.17 3.04 -14.99
CA ALA A 57 -1.37 2.95 -15.84
C ALA A 57 -2.41 1.96 -15.29
N HIS A 58 -1.97 0.92 -14.57
CA HIS A 58 -2.87 0.07 -13.79
C HIS A 58 -3.33 0.81 -12.54
N LYS A 59 -4.42 1.57 -12.66
CA LYS A 59 -5.27 1.91 -11.52
C LYS A 59 -5.54 0.60 -10.77
N ARG A 60 -5.19 0.58 -9.49
CA ARG A 60 -5.55 -0.46 -8.52
C ARG A 60 -7.07 -0.39 -8.28
N GLY A 61 -7.85 -0.69 -9.32
CA GLY A 61 -9.31 -0.66 -9.33
C GLY A 61 -9.94 -1.93 -9.88
N THR A 62 -9.14 -2.96 -10.20
CA THR A 62 -9.63 -4.26 -10.64
C THR A 62 -8.74 -5.36 -10.08
N ALA A 63 -8.53 -5.37 -8.75
CA ALA A 63 -8.51 -6.71 -8.14
C ALA A 63 -9.83 -7.34 -8.59
N PRO A 64 -9.81 -8.49 -9.29
CA PRO A 64 -11.04 -9.04 -9.86
C PRO A 64 -12.08 -9.14 -8.75
N THR A 65 -13.19 -8.44 -8.92
CA THR A 65 -14.25 -8.46 -7.91
C THR A 65 -14.77 -9.89 -7.86
N LEU A 66 -14.85 -10.43 -6.64
CA LEU A 66 -15.46 -11.73 -6.43
C LEU A 66 -16.96 -11.59 -6.74
N THR A 67 -17.47 -12.40 -7.65
CA THR A 67 -18.92 -12.42 -7.92
C THR A 67 -19.65 -13.10 -6.76
N ALA A 68 -20.96 -12.89 -6.66
CA ALA A 68 -21.77 -13.51 -5.61
C ALA A 68 -21.69 -15.04 -5.66
N GLU A 69 -21.66 -15.63 -6.87
CA GLU A 69 -21.56 -17.08 -7.08
C GLU A 69 -20.21 -17.61 -6.59
N LYS A 70 -19.12 -16.88 -6.87
CA LYS A 70 -17.79 -17.24 -6.39
C LYS A 70 -17.63 -17.06 -4.88
N ALA A 71 -18.31 -16.06 -4.30
CA ALA A 71 -18.36 -15.87 -2.86
C ALA A 71 -19.13 -17.01 -2.17
N ALA A 72 -20.27 -17.43 -2.72
CA ALA A 72 -21.03 -18.57 -2.23
C ALA A 72 -20.23 -19.88 -2.30
N ALA A 73 -19.59 -20.15 -3.44
CA ALA A 73 -18.73 -21.33 -3.60
C ALA A 73 -17.51 -21.30 -2.65
N LEU A 74 -16.95 -20.13 -2.38
CA LEU A 74 -15.89 -19.97 -1.39
C LEU A 74 -16.40 -20.30 0.02
N MET A 75 -17.57 -19.78 0.40
CA MET A 75 -18.18 -20.05 1.71
C MET A 75 -18.50 -21.52 1.91
N ASP A 76 -19.08 -22.19 0.91
CA ASP A 76 -19.33 -23.64 0.94
C ASP A 76 -18.03 -24.43 1.18
N TYR A 77 -16.93 -24.04 0.52
CA TYR A 77 -15.62 -24.64 0.77
C TYR A 77 -15.12 -24.39 2.20
N VAL A 78 -15.16 -23.15 2.71
CA VAL A 78 -14.59 -22.85 4.04
C VAL A 78 -15.43 -23.40 5.20
N GLU A 79 -16.73 -23.61 5.01
CA GLU A 79 -17.60 -24.30 5.99
C GLU A 79 -17.19 -25.76 6.19
N ASN A 80 -16.74 -26.43 5.12
CA ASN A 80 -16.26 -27.80 5.17
C ASN A 80 -14.75 -27.90 5.51
N TYR A 81 -13.99 -26.83 5.32
CA TYR A 81 -12.56 -26.81 5.61
C TYR A 81 -12.27 -26.89 7.12
N ARG A 82 -11.64 -27.99 7.55
CA ARG A 82 -11.23 -28.22 8.95
C ARG A 82 -12.38 -27.98 9.96
N GLY A 83 -13.57 -28.46 9.62
CA GLY A 83 -14.76 -28.30 10.47
C GLY A 83 -15.23 -26.85 10.60
N GLY A 84 -15.02 -26.01 9.57
CA GLY A 84 -15.56 -24.65 9.53
C GLY A 84 -14.75 -23.62 10.31
N ILE A 85 -13.53 -23.95 10.76
CA ILE A 85 -12.72 -23.05 11.62
C ILE A 85 -12.46 -21.67 11.00
N LEU A 86 -12.47 -21.56 9.67
CA LEU A 86 -12.24 -20.31 8.93
C LEU A 86 -13.54 -19.60 8.53
N ALA A 87 -14.71 -20.23 8.65
CA ALA A 87 -15.97 -19.65 8.21
C ALA A 87 -16.26 -18.28 8.85
N PRO A 88 -16.06 -18.06 10.17
CA PRO A 88 -16.26 -16.73 10.77
C PRO A 88 -15.32 -15.66 10.21
N PHE A 89 -14.06 -16.01 9.97
CA PHE A 89 -13.06 -15.08 9.41
C PHE A 89 -13.44 -14.63 8.00
N PHE A 90 -13.81 -15.57 7.13
CA PHE A 90 -14.22 -15.25 5.77
C PHE A 90 -15.57 -14.52 5.73
N ALA A 91 -16.52 -14.85 6.61
CA ALA A 91 -17.79 -14.14 6.70
C ALA A 91 -17.58 -12.67 7.09
N LEU A 92 -16.73 -12.38 8.07
CA LEU A 92 -16.39 -11.01 8.47
C LEU A 92 -15.71 -10.23 7.34
N ALA A 93 -14.79 -10.86 6.60
CA ALA A 93 -14.08 -10.22 5.51
C ALA A 93 -14.97 -9.99 4.26
N LEU A 94 -15.83 -10.96 3.92
CA LEU A 94 -16.66 -10.92 2.71
C LEU A 94 -17.95 -10.10 2.88
N PHE A 95 -18.65 -10.27 4.00
CA PHE A 95 -19.99 -9.70 4.19
C PHE A 95 -19.98 -8.43 5.05
N ALA A 96 -19.11 -8.36 6.07
CA ALA A 96 -18.99 -7.17 6.91
C ALA A 96 -17.90 -6.19 6.44
N GLY A 97 -17.08 -6.57 5.45
CA GLY A 97 -16.01 -5.75 4.91
C GLY A 97 -14.87 -5.48 5.88
N VAL A 98 -14.73 -6.29 6.93
CA VAL A 98 -13.68 -6.16 7.94
C VAL A 98 -12.32 -6.47 7.30
N ARG A 99 -11.34 -5.58 7.50
CA ARG A 99 -10.01 -5.76 6.92
C ARG A 99 -9.31 -7.01 7.51
N PRO A 100 -8.89 -7.97 6.68
CA PRO A 100 -8.46 -9.31 7.12
C PRO A 100 -7.03 -9.39 7.65
N ASP A 101 -6.29 -8.28 7.76
CA ASP A 101 -4.91 -8.29 8.26
C ASP A 101 -4.87 -8.68 9.75
N ASN A 102 -4.24 -9.82 10.05
CA ASN A 102 -4.17 -10.36 11.41
C ASN A 102 -3.16 -9.64 12.32
N LYS A 103 -2.27 -8.81 11.78
CA LYS A 103 -1.26 -8.09 12.56
C LYS A 103 -1.69 -6.66 12.88
N ASN A 104 -2.24 -5.96 11.89
CA ASN A 104 -2.58 -4.53 12.01
C ASN A 104 -3.98 -4.19 11.48
N GLY A 105 -4.77 -5.19 11.11
CA GLY A 105 -6.10 -5.00 10.51
C GLY A 105 -7.19 -4.76 11.53
N GLU A 106 -8.43 -4.79 11.04
CA GLU A 106 -9.62 -4.63 11.88
C GLU A 106 -9.97 -5.95 12.56
N VAL A 107 -9.72 -7.10 11.89
CA VAL A 107 -10.00 -8.42 12.45
C VAL A 107 -9.19 -8.70 13.73
N SER A 108 -7.96 -8.19 13.83
CA SER A 108 -7.12 -8.36 15.02
C SER A 108 -7.62 -7.59 16.24
N LYS A 109 -8.67 -6.77 16.10
CA LYS A 109 -9.31 -6.03 17.20
C LYS A 109 -10.58 -6.71 17.72
N LEU A 110 -11.00 -7.80 17.08
CA LEU A 110 -12.21 -8.56 17.41
C LEU A 110 -11.89 -9.80 18.27
N THR A 111 -10.60 -10.05 18.52
CA THR A 111 -10.04 -11.12 19.33
C THR A 111 -9.26 -10.52 20.48
#